data_AF-A0A7Y3AY24-F1
#
_entry.id   AF-A0A7Y3AY24-F1
#
_cell.length_a   1.000
_cell.length_b   1.000
_cell.length_c   1.000
_cell.angle_alpha   90.00
_cell.angle_beta   90.00
_cell.angle_gamma   90.00
#
_symmetry.space_group_name_H-M   'P 1'
#
loop_
_entity.id
_entity.type
_entity.pdbx_description
1 polymer ?
#
loop_
_entity_poly.entity_id
_entity_poly.type
_entity_poly.pdbx_seq_one_letter_code
_entity_poly.pdbx_strand_id
1 'polypeptide(L)'
;MNTQRSFLNTNFFLGLLAVFGLALSNTGFAKVTGLPDFTSLVEEAGPAVVNIRVTQFGEAFPGDEGNAQGQPSPEDMPEFFRRFFDVPGMPPRNQQPRRG
;
A
#
# COMPACT_ATOMS: atom_id res chain seq x y z
N MET A 1 -36.18 36.46 -52.19
CA MET A 1 -35.54 37.04 -50.99
C MET A 1 -36.07 36.48 -49.65
N ASN A 2 -36.90 35.43 -49.64
CA ASN A 2 -37.46 34.87 -48.39
C ASN A 2 -36.74 33.60 -47.88
N THR A 3 -35.96 32.93 -48.72
CA THR A 3 -35.29 31.68 -48.35
C THR A 3 -34.09 31.91 -47.42
N GLN A 4 -33.31 32.99 -47.63
CA GLN A 4 -32.14 33.32 -46.80
C GLN A 4 -32.51 33.66 -45.34
N ARG A 5 -33.67 34.31 -45.13
CA ARG A 5 -34.20 34.63 -43.78
C ARG A 5 -34.72 33.38 -43.06
N SER A 6 -35.27 32.42 -43.80
CA SER A 6 -35.69 31.12 -43.23
C SER A 6 -34.48 30.29 -42.76
N PHE A 7 -33.39 30.23 -43.55
CA PHE A 7 -32.16 29.53 -43.14
C PHE A 7 -31.51 30.14 -41.90
N LEU A 8 -31.52 31.47 -41.77
CA LEU A 8 -30.97 32.16 -40.60
C LEU A 8 -31.78 31.85 -39.33
N ASN A 9 -33.12 31.79 -39.44
CA ASN A 9 -33.99 31.42 -38.33
C ASN A 9 -33.84 29.94 -37.96
N THR A 10 -33.72 29.03 -38.93
CA THR A 10 -33.54 27.59 -38.66
C THR A 10 -32.24 27.32 -37.92
N ASN A 11 -31.13 27.94 -38.32
CA ASN A 11 -29.84 27.79 -37.63
C ASN A 11 -29.88 28.40 -36.22
N PHE A 12 -30.58 29.52 -36.03
CA PHE A 12 -30.79 30.12 -34.72
C PHE A 12 -31.61 29.22 -33.79
N PHE A 13 -32.71 28.63 -34.30
CA PHE A 13 -33.52 27.67 -33.56
C PHE A 13 -32.74 26.38 -33.22
N LEU A 14 -31.94 25.87 -34.15
CA LEU A 14 -31.07 24.70 -33.91
C LEU A 14 -29.99 24.99 -32.86
N GLY A 15 -29.40 26.19 -32.89
CA GLY A 15 -28.44 26.62 -31.88
C GLY A 15 -29.08 26.74 -30.50
N LEU A 16 -30.28 27.31 -30.41
CA LEU A 16 -31.03 27.44 -29.15
C LEU A 16 -31.45 26.07 -28.60
N LEU A 17 -31.85 25.13 -29.48
CA LEU A 17 -32.15 23.75 -29.11
C LEU A 17 -30.91 22.99 -28.61
N ALA A 18 -29.74 23.21 -29.22
CA ALA A 18 -28.49 22.60 -28.77
C ALA A 18 -28.03 23.13 -27.40
N VAL A 19 -28.14 24.44 -27.16
CA VAL A 19 -27.82 25.05 -25.86
C VAL A 19 -28.82 24.60 -24.79
N PHE A 20 -30.10 24.48 -25.14
CA PHE A 20 -31.13 23.97 -24.22
C PHE A 20 -30.89 22.49 -23.86
N GLY A 21 -30.48 21.66 -24.83
CA GLY A 21 -30.10 20.27 -24.58
C GLY A 21 -28.87 20.14 -23.68
N LEU A 22 -27.87 21.00 -23.85
CA LEU A 22 -26.71 21.09 -22.95
C LEU A 22 -27.09 21.58 -21.55
N ALA A 23 -28.02 22.54 -21.43
CA ALA A 23 -28.50 23.04 -20.13
C ALA A 23 -29.30 21.98 -19.35
N LEU A 24 -29.97 21.05 -20.05
CA LEU A 24 -30.66 19.90 -19.45
C LEU A 24 -29.74 18.69 -19.22
N SER A 25 -28.45 18.78 -19.60
CA SER A 25 -27.51 17.68 -19.39
C SER A 25 -27.18 17.56 -17.91
N ASN A 26 -27.67 16.50 -17.29
CA ASN A 26 -27.37 16.17 -15.90
C ASN A 26 -25.92 15.68 -15.80
N THR A 27 -25.03 16.49 -15.21
CA THR A 27 -23.68 16.04 -14.85
C THR A 27 -23.79 15.11 -13.65
N GLY A 28 -23.88 13.80 -13.89
CA GLY A 28 -23.95 12.80 -12.83
C GLY A 28 -22.71 12.84 -11.94
N PHE A 29 -22.88 13.08 -10.64
CA PHE A 29 -21.82 12.89 -9.66
C PHE A 29 -21.62 11.39 -9.42
N ALA A 30 -20.38 10.91 -9.54
CA ALA A 30 -20.04 9.54 -9.19
C ALA A 30 -20.29 9.31 -7.69
N LYS A 31 -21.35 8.57 -7.35
CA LYS A 31 -21.68 8.23 -5.98
C LYS A 31 -20.80 7.06 -5.55
N VAL A 32 -19.78 7.34 -4.74
CA VAL A 32 -18.98 6.28 -4.10
C VAL A 32 -19.89 5.59 -3.08
N THR A 33 -20.35 4.39 -3.43
CA THR A 33 -21.19 3.54 -2.58
C THR A 33 -20.52 2.17 -2.45
N GLY A 34 -20.72 1.50 -1.31
CA GLY A 34 -20.15 0.17 -1.09
C GLY A 34 -18.67 0.17 -0.67
N LEU A 35 -18.18 1.22 -0.01
CA LEU A 35 -16.89 1.16 0.68
C LEU A 35 -16.98 0.07 1.77
N PRO A 36 -16.00 -0.84 1.86
CA PRO A 36 -15.98 -1.82 2.94
C PRO A 36 -15.92 -1.12 4.30
N ASP A 37 -16.69 -1.63 5.25
CA ASP A 37 -16.60 -1.20 6.64
C ASP A 37 -15.54 -2.05 7.36
N PHE A 38 -14.46 -1.40 7.78
CA PHE A 38 -13.36 -2.06 8.48
C PHE A 38 -13.46 -1.92 10.01
N THR A 39 -14.53 -1.31 10.55
CA THR A 39 -14.65 -1.09 12.01
C THR A 39 -14.53 -2.38 12.81
N SER A 40 -15.26 -3.45 12.45
CA SER A 40 -15.17 -4.73 13.15
C SER A 40 -13.79 -5.38 13.04
N LEU A 41 -13.12 -5.26 11.89
CA LEU A 41 -11.77 -5.78 11.70
C LEU A 41 -10.75 -5.03 12.56
N VAL A 42 -10.93 -3.70 12.70
CA VAL A 42 -10.07 -2.87 13.55
C VAL A 42 -10.29 -3.17 15.03
N GLU A 43 -11.52 -3.42 15.46
CA GLU A 43 -11.82 -3.84 16.83
C GLU A 43 -11.16 -5.18 17.18
N GLU A 44 -11.18 -6.15 16.25
CA GLU A 44 -10.57 -7.47 16.43
C GLU A 44 -9.04 -7.43 16.32
N ALA A 45 -8.50 -6.78 15.29
CA ALA A 45 -7.07 -6.81 14.96
C ALA A 45 -6.26 -5.68 15.59
N GLY A 46 -6.89 -4.61 16.07
CA GLY A 46 -6.24 -3.46 16.70
C GLY A 46 -5.29 -3.84 17.84
N PRO A 47 -5.67 -4.73 18.78
CA PRO A 47 -4.78 -5.18 19.85
C PRO A 47 -3.50 -5.88 19.39
N ALA A 48 -3.45 -6.40 18.16
CA ALA A 48 -2.27 -7.07 17.62
C ALA A 48 -1.17 -6.10 17.16
N VAL A 49 -1.49 -4.80 17.04
CA VAL A 49 -0.54 -3.79 16.54
C VAL A 49 0.19 -3.14 17.72
N VAL A 50 1.49 -3.43 17.83
CA VAL A 50 2.35 -2.86 18.89
C VAL A 50 3.38 -1.91 18.32
N ASN A 51 3.73 -0.88 19.10
CA ASN A 51 4.85 0.02 18.82
C ASN A 51 6.12 -0.52 19.46
N ILE A 52 7.13 -0.85 18.65
CA ILE A 52 8.42 -1.34 19.11
C ILE A 52 9.46 -0.24 18.94
N ARG A 53 10.14 0.11 20.03
CA ARG A 53 11.29 1.02 20.04
C ARG A 53 12.49 0.32 20.66
N VAL A 54 13.61 0.31 19.94
CA VAL A 54 14.89 -0.19 20.44
C VAL A 54 15.66 0.97 21.08
N THR A 55 16.07 0.83 22.35
CA THR A 55 16.84 1.84 23.10
C THR A 55 18.34 1.56 23.11
N GLN A 56 18.73 0.29 22.95
CA GLN A 56 20.10 -0.16 22.86
C GLN A 56 20.14 -1.36 21.92
N PHE A 57 20.98 -1.30 20.89
CA PHE A 57 21.37 -2.50 20.15
C PHE A 57 22.39 -3.25 21.01
N GLY A 58 22.25 -4.57 21.12
CA GLY A 58 23.04 -5.40 22.03
C GLY A 58 24.50 -4.96 22.07
N GLU A 59 24.98 -4.66 23.27
CA GLU A 59 26.41 -4.48 23.51
C GLU A 59 27.06 -5.83 23.18
N ALA A 60 28.00 -5.86 22.25
CA ALA A 60 28.75 -7.06 21.94
C ALA A 60 29.25 -7.65 23.27
N PHE A 61 28.94 -8.91 23.54
CA PHE A 61 29.45 -9.58 24.74
C PHE A 61 30.98 -9.41 24.74
N PRO A 62 31.62 -9.10 25.90
CA PRO A 62 33.06 -8.98 25.97
C PRO A 62 33.68 -10.32 25.58
N GLY A 63 34.14 -10.43 24.34
CA GLY A 63 34.61 -11.67 23.72
C GLY A 63 34.29 -11.79 22.22
N ASP A 64 33.31 -11.05 21.69
CA ASP A 64 32.96 -11.10 20.26
C ASP A 64 33.48 -9.85 19.52
N GLU A 65 34.77 -9.85 19.22
CA GLU A 65 35.35 -8.95 18.22
C GLU A 65 34.96 -9.42 16.81
N GLY A 66 33.69 -9.24 16.45
CA GLY A 66 33.31 -9.04 15.05
C GLY A 66 32.17 -9.90 14.52
N ASN A 67 30.94 -9.41 14.63
CA ASN A 67 30.08 -9.13 13.47
C ASN A 67 28.76 -8.47 13.90
N ALA A 68 28.74 -7.13 13.94
CA ALA A 68 27.50 -6.36 14.11
C ALA A 68 26.55 -6.40 12.89
N GLN A 69 26.72 -7.35 11.95
CA GLN A 69 25.89 -7.49 10.74
C GLN A 69 25.51 -8.94 10.38
N GLY A 70 25.80 -9.92 11.24
CA GLY A 70 25.36 -11.30 11.06
C GLY A 70 24.22 -11.63 12.01
N GLN A 71 23.13 -12.17 11.51
CA GLN A 71 22.21 -12.95 12.35
C GLN A 71 23.06 -13.93 13.20
N PRO A 72 22.82 -14.06 14.51
CA PRO A 72 23.57 -14.98 15.36
C PRO A 72 23.58 -16.36 14.72
N SER A 73 24.78 -16.94 14.59
CA SER A 73 24.91 -18.30 14.10
C SER A 73 24.14 -19.24 15.05
N PRO A 74 23.55 -20.34 14.55
CA PRO A 74 22.88 -21.33 15.40
C PRO A 74 23.79 -21.82 16.53
N GLU A 75 25.10 -21.86 16.28
CA GLU A 75 26.13 -22.27 17.22
C GLU A 75 26.27 -21.29 18.39
N ASP A 76 26.14 -19.99 18.15
CA ASP A 76 26.24 -18.92 19.16
C ASP A 76 24.91 -18.65 19.90
N MET A 77 23.81 -19.25 19.43
CA MET A 77 22.49 -19.01 19.99
C MET A 77 22.20 -19.95 21.18
N PRO A 78 21.75 -19.43 22.35
CA PRO A 78 21.36 -20.26 23.49
C PRO A 78 20.25 -21.25 23.13
N GLU A 79 20.29 -22.46 23.70
CA GLU A 79 19.36 -23.58 23.39
C GLU A 79 17.87 -23.21 23.49
N PHE A 80 17.51 -22.30 24.39
CA PHE A 80 16.14 -21.79 24.49
C PHE A 80 15.67 -21.07 23.22
N PHE A 81 16.52 -20.26 22.61
CA PHE A 81 16.20 -19.50 21.39
C PHE A 81 16.30 -20.35 20.14
N ARG A 82 17.16 -21.38 20.12
CA ARG A 82 17.27 -22.33 18.99
C ARG A 82 15.92 -22.90 18.57
N ARG A 83 15.07 -23.28 19.52
CA ARG A 83 13.71 -23.80 19.23
C ARG A 83 12.79 -22.81 18.50
N PHE A 84 13.00 -21.51 18.62
CA PHE A 84 12.18 -20.48 17.98
C PHE A 84 12.69 -20.10 16.59
N PHE A 85 13.99 -20.25 16.34
CA PHE A 85 14.63 -19.87 15.07
C PHE A 85 15.00 -21.06 14.18
N ASP A 86 15.01 -22.28 14.72
CA ASP A 86 15.12 -23.53 13.96
C ASP A 86 13.77 -23.86 13.31
N VAL A 87 13.45 -23.14 12.23
CA VAL A 87 12.29 -23.44 11.39
C VAL A 87 12.68 -24.58 10.44
N PRO A 88 12.05 -25.77 10.54
CA PRO A 88 12.32 -26.87 9.63
C PRO A 88 12.06 -26.41 8.19
N GLY A 89 13.09 -26.39 7.35
CA GLY A 89 12.98 -26.04 5.92
C GLY A 89 13.65 -24.73 5.50
N MET A 90 14.37 -24.02 6.37
CA MET A 90 15.20 -22.88 5.94
C MET A 90 16.44 -23.40 5.18
N PRO A 91 16.62 -23.08 3.89
CA PRO A 91 17.78 -23.54 3.15
C PRO A 91 19.05 -22.90 3.72
N PRO A 92 20.16 -23.66 3.89
CA PRO A 92 21.43 -23.09 4.33
C PRO A 92 21.81 -22.00 3.33
N ARG A 93 21.84 -20.74 3.79
CA ARG A 93 22.25 -19.62 2.96
C ARG A 93 23.76 -19.76 2.79
N ASN A 94 24.16 -20.38 1.69
CA ASN A 94 25.56 -20.57 1.28
C ASN A 94 26.36 -19.32 1.63
N GLN A 95 27.29 -19.49 2.56
CA GLN A 95 28.33 -18.51 2.86
C GLN A 95 29.03 -18.21 1.55
N GLN A 96 28.83 -17.01 1.00
CA GLN A 96 29.62 -16.55 -0.12
C GLN A 96 31.08 -16.46 0.35
N PRO A 97 32.03 -17.12 -0.34
CA PRO A 97 33.41 -17.07 0.06
C PRO A 97 33.93 -15.64 -0.10
N ARG A 98 34.32 -15.02 1.02
CA ARG A 98 35.09 -13.78 1.02
C ARG A 98 36.39 -14.05 0.27
N ARG A 99 36.54 -13.42 -0.89
CA ARG A 99 37.77 -13.44 -1.69
C ARG A 99 38.62 -12.23 -1.28
N GLY A 100 39.83 -12.52 -0.80
CA GLY A 100 41.04 -11.67 -0.85
C GLY A 100 40.95 -10.30 -0.18
#